data_AF-A0A947GJQ3-F1
#
_entry.id   AF-A0A947GJQ3-F1
#
_cell.length_a   1.000
_cell.length_b   1.000
_cell.length_c   1.000
_cell.angle_alpha   90.00
_cell.angle_beta   90.00
_cell.angle_gamma   90.00
#
_symmetry.space_group_name_H-M   'P 1'
#
loop_
_entity.id
_entity.type
_entity.pdbx_description
1 polymer ?
#
loop_
_entity_poly.entity_id
_entity_poly.type
_entity_poly.pdbx_seq_one_letter_code
_entity_poly.pdbx_strand_id
1 'polypeptide(L)' 'MEIDTNAKTEVMPIGLDTLTQLPKEHQKRHIEVRALDNLLPLKSVWQTSLHASGIRLRNAQKW' A
#
# COMPACT_ATOMS: atom_id res chain seq x y z
N MET A 1 -20.83 -26.43 -15.57
CA MET A 1 -20.87 -26.27 -14.11
C MET A 1 -20.03 -25.03 -13.82
N GLU A 2 -20.71 -23.90 -13.72
CA GLU A 2 -20.13 -22.58 -13.57
C GLU A 2 -19.73 -22.42 -12.10
N ILE A 3 -18.43 -22.28 -11.82
CA ILE A 3 -17.94 -22.06 -10.46
C ILE A 3 -18.09 -20.57 -10.20
N ASP A 4 -19.08 -20.21 -9.39
CA ASP A 4 -19.26 -18.84 -8.90
C ASP A 4 -18.06 -18.49 -8.00
N THR A 5 -17.16 -17.63 -8.50
CA THR A 5 -15.84 -17.37 -7.91
C THR A 5 -15.85 -16.25 -6.86
N ASN A 6 -17.03 -15.81 -6.40
CA ASN A 6 -17.14 -14.65 -5.52
C ASN A 6 -17.85 -14.92 -4.20
N ALA A 7 -17.59 -16.08 -3.59
CA ALA A 7 -17.95 -16.33 -2.21
C ALA A 7 -17.02 -15.52 -1.28
N LYS A 8 -17.58 -14.51 -0.58
CA LYS A 8 -16.89 -13.79 0.52
C LYS A 8 -16.78 -14.71 1.73
N THR A 9 -15.77 -15.58 1.74
CA THR A 9 -15.43 -16.39 2.91
C THR A 9 -14.75 -15.51 3.96
N GLU A 10 -15.19 -15.62 5.21
CA GLU A 10 -14.56 -14.93 6.33
C GLU A 10 -13.11 -15.40 6.48
N VAL A 11 -12.17 -14.45 6.49
CA VAL A 11 -10.73 -14.74 6.64
C VAL A 11 -10.38 -14.66 8.11
N MET A 12 -9.96 -15.79 8.67
CA MET A 12 -9.44 -15.87 10.05
C MET A 12 -7.93 -15.62 10.05
N PRO A 13 -7.41 -14.61 10.77
CA PRO A 13 -5.98 -14.41 10.90
C PRO A 13 -5.37 -15.57 11.70
N ILE A 14 -4.35 -16.22 11.13
CA ILE A 14 -3.66 -17.37 11.75
C ILE A 14 -2.48 -16.98 12.63
N GLY A 15 -2.10 -15.69 12.65
CA GLY A 15 -0.95 -15.21 13.39
C GLY A 15 -0.74 -13.71 13.25
N LEU A 16 0.12 -13.17 14.11
CA LEU A 16 0.55 -11.77 14.12
C LEU A 16 2.05 -11.72 14.44
N ASP A 17 2.85 -11.29 13.47
CA ASP A 17 4.26 -10.98 13.69
C ASP A 17 4.43 -9.48 13.98
N THR A 18 5.04 -9.16 15.12
CA THR A 18 5.34 -7.76 15.48
C THR A 18 6.76 -7.39 15.09
N LEU A 19 6.90 -6.40 14.20
CA LEU A 19 8.19 -5.82 13.83
C LEU A 19 8.51 -4.62 14.73
N THR A 20 9.30 -4.85 15.78
CA THR A 20 9.61 -3.85 16.82
C THR A 20 10.66 -2.81 16.44
N GLN A 21 11.36 -3.01 15.32
CA GLN A 21 12.48 -2.16 14.88
C GLN A 21 12.25 -1.58 13.48
N LEU A 22 10.98 -1.38 13.12
CA LEU A 22 10.59 -0.91 11.79
C LEU A 22 11.34 0.36 11.34
N PRO A 23 11.52 1.41 12.18
CA PRO A 23 12.30 2.58 11.77
C PRO A 23 13.78 2.27 11.48
N LYS A 24 14.40 1.38 12.27
CA LYS A 24 15.79 0.95 12.06
C LYS A 24 15.93 0.13 10.78
N GLU A 25 14.98 -0.76 10.50
CA GLU A 25 14.96 -1.54 9.27
C GLU A 25 14.69 -0.68 8.02
N HIS A 26 13.88 0.36 8.15
CA HIS A 26 13.70 1.35 7.09
C HIS A 26 15.00 2.07 6.74
N GLN A 27 15.72 2.56 7.77
CA GLN A 27 17.00 3.25 7.57
C GLN A 27 18.02 2.37 6.88
N LYS A 28 18.18 1.11 7.32
CA LYS A 28 19.08 0.13 6.68
C LYS A 28 18.80 -0.10 5.20
N ARG A 29 17.54 0.04 4.79
CA ARG A 29 17.06 -0.24 3.43
C ARG A 29 16.81 1.02 2.61
N HIS A 30 17.15 2.20 3.14
CA HIS A 30 16.85 3.51 2.54
C HIS A 30 15.36 3.70 2.20
N ILE A 31 14.49 3.13 3.03
CA ILE A 31 13.03 3.27 2.90
C ILE A 31 12.60 4.51 3.67
N GLU A 32 11.74 5.31 3.07
CA GLU A 32 11.14 6.47 3.70
C GLU A 32 9.62 6.30 3.84
N VAL A 33 9.10 6.59 5.03
CA VAL A 33 7.66 6.62 5.31
C VAL A 33 7.27 8.04 5.66
N ARG A 34 6.37 8.62 4.87
CA ARG A 34 5.84 9.96 5.09
C ARG A 34 4.32 9.91 5.23
N ALA A 35 3.80 10.62 6.22
CA ALA A 35 2.38 10.97 6.27
C ALA A 35 2.14 12.13 5.30
N LEU A 36 1.09 12.03 4.48
CA LEU A 36 0.68 13.08 3.55
C LEU A 36 -0.81 13.35 3.79
N ASP A 37 -1.20 14.62 3.82
CA ASP A 37 -2.61 15.01 3.99
C ASP A 37 -3.48 14.59 2.79
N ASN A 38 -2.87 14.48 1.60
CA ASN A 38 -3.50 13.95 0.40
C ASN A 38 -2.41 13.42 -0.57
N LEU A 39 -2.84 12.65 -1.57
CA LEU A 39 -1.93 12.00 -2.52
C LEU A 39 -1.55 12.86 -3.74
N LEU A 40 -2.12 14.07 -3.90
CA LEU A 40 -1.86 14.93 -5.07
C LEU A 40 -0.38 15.21 -5.35
N PRO A 41 0.50 15.42 -4.34
CA PRO A 41 1.92 15.67 -4.59
C PRO A 41 2.62 14.51 -5.32
N LEU A 42 2.08 13.29 -5.26
CA LEU A 42 2.66 12.11 -5.92
C LEU A 42 2.22 11.96 -7.38
N LYS A 43 1.36 12.84 -7.91
CA LYS A 43 0.86 12.76 -9.28
C LYS A 43 1.97 12.79 -10.34
N SER A 44 3.00 13.60 -10.14
CA SER A 44 4.12 13.71 -11.08
C SER A 44 4.98 12.45 -11.13
N VAL A 45 5.02 11.63 -10.07
CA VAL A 45 5.78 10.37 -10.05
C VAL A 45 5.27 9.41 -11.13
N TRP A 46 3.97 9.42 -11.41
CA TRP A 46 3.34 8.60 -12.46
C TRP A 46 3.72 9.02 -13.88
N GLN A 47 4.31 10.19 -14.05
CA GLN A 47 4.84 10.67 -15.33
C GLN A 47 6.30 10.27 -15.54
N THR A 48 6.91 9.59 -14.57
CA THR A 48 8.30 9.11 -14.65
C THR A 48 8.36 7.63 -15.01
N SER A 49 9.56 7.12 -15.29
CA SER A 49 9.81 5.68 -15.42
C SER A 49 9.88 4.95 -14.08
N LEU A 50 9.76 5.66 -12.94
CA LEU A 50 9.77 5.05 -11.62
C LEU A 50 8.45 4.30 -11.38
N HIS A 51 8.55 3.01 -11.07
CA HIS A 51 7.38 2.23 -10.70
C HIS A 51 6.84 2.69 -9.34
N ALA A 52 5.64 3.28 -9.35
CA ALA A 52 4.88 3.61 -8.15
C ALA A 52 3.72 2.63 -7.99
N SER A 53 3.58 1.99 -6.82
CA SER A 53 2.43 1.14 -6.49
C SER A 53 1.44 1.93 -5.63
N GLY A 54 0.21 2.07 -6.12
CA GLY A 54 -0.82 2.91 -5.49
C GLY A 54 -1.91 2.11 -4.80
N ILE A 55 -1.71 1.73 -3.54
CA ILE A 55 -2.80 1.14 -2.74
C ILE A 55 -3.78 2.28 -2.38
N ARG A 56 -4.91 2.31 -3.11
CA ARG A 56 -6.08 3.20 -2.95
C ARG A 56 -6.04 4.61 -3.55
N LEU A 57 -5.30 4.83 -4.65
CA LEU A 57 -5.39 6.09 -5.41
C LEU A 57 -6.79 6.41 -5.94
N ARG A 58 -7.61 5.38 -6.19
CA ARG A 58 -9.03 5.50 -6.55
C ARG A 58 -9.88 6.24 -5.50
N ASN A 59 -9.38 6.39 -4.27
CA ASN A 59 -10.05 7.11 -3.18
C ASN A 59 -9.40 8.48 -2.89
N ALA A 60 -8.32 8.84 -3.58
CA ALA A 60 -7.73 10.17 -3.45
C ALA A 60 -8.68 11.18 -4.11
N GLN A 61 -9.36 11.98 -3.29
CA GLN A 61 -10.21 13.04 -3.79
C GLN A 61 -9.35 14.01 -4.63
N LYS A 62 -9.82 14.33 -5.85
CA LYS A 62 -9.17 15.22 -6.83
C LYS A 62 -7.93 14.66 -7.56
N TRP A 63 -7.71 13.34 -7.57
CA TRP A 63 -6.62 12.69 -8.34
C TRP A 63 -6.61 13.10 -9.82
#